data_AF-A0A2N5K471-F1
#
_entry.id   AF-A0A2N5K471-F1
#
_cell.length_a   1.000
_cell.length_b   1.000
_cell.length_c   1.000
_cell.angle_alpha   90.00
_cell.angle_beta   90.00
_cell.angle_gamma   90.00
#
_symmetry.space_group_name_H-M   'P 1'
#
loop_
_entity.id
_entity.type
_entity.pdbx_description
1 polymer ?
#
loop_
_entity_poly.entity_id
_entity_poly.type
_entity_poly.pdbx_seq_one_letter_code
_entity_poly.pdbx_strand_id
1 'polypeptide(L)'
;MVGITPEFDLEDRFSGFGGGVKDSGWNEASGRYVELQDEFYVPTTWRAQSASNKQGSAGPLDDQATAADAYRQGLEATYAAYQQLRELGVAKEQARVVLPQSIYTQWIWTGSLQAFLHVVDLRTKPDAQWETQQYGIAVRDIIAEHFPVCLEKWEQRKQPRS
;
A
#
# COMPACT_ATOMS: atom_id res chain seq x y z
N MET A 1 10.12 11.50 -3.95
CA MET A 1 8.77 11.19 -3.44
C MET A 1 7.93 10.81 -4.65
N VAL A 2 8.00 9.55 -5.08
CA VAL A 2 6.98 8.99 -5.99
C VAL A 2 5.87 8.58 -5.01
N GLY A 3 4.94 9.48 -4.70
CA GLY A 3 3.87 9.83 -5.62
C GLY A 3 2.70 8.86 -5.43
N ILE A 4 2.46 8.37 -4.20
CA ILE A 4 1.17 7.82 -3.84
C ILE A 4 0.22 9.02 -3.80
N THR A 5 -0.39 9.33 -4.94
CA THR A 5 -1.55 10.20 -5.01
C THR A 5 -2.74 9.26 -4.86
N PRO A 6 -3.34 9.13 -3.67
CA PRO A 6 -4.56 8.35 -3.56
C PRO A 6 -5.65 9.12 -4.33
N GLU A 7 -6.02 8.60 -5.50
CA GLU A 7 -7.15 9.11 -6.26
C GLU A 7 -8.42 8.49 -5.67
N PHE A 8 -9.23 9.32 -5.01
CA PHE A 8 -10.55 8.94 -4.53
C PHE A 8 -11.55 9.32 -5.61
N ASP A 9 -11.95 8.34 -6.41
CA ASP A 9 -13.01 8.53 -7.38
C ASP A 9 -14.35 8.60 -6.65
N LEU A 10 -14.93 9.81 -6.58
CA LEU A 10 -16.27 10.05 -6.06
C LEU A 10 -17.35 9.91 -7.13
N GLU A 11 -16.97 9.70 -8.41
CA GLU A 11 -17.88 9.52 -9.53
C GLU A 11 -17.81 8.07 -10.05
N ASP A 12 -18.92 7.35 -10.00
CA ASP A 12 -19.02 6.00 -10.58
C ASP A 12 -18.75 5.99 -12.10
N ARG A 13 -17.51 5.70 -12.51
CA ARG A 13 -17.15 5.40 -13.90
C ARG A 13 -16.68 3.96 -14.06
N PHE A 14 -17.64 3.03 -13.93
CA PHE A 14 -17.37 1.60 -14.05
C PHE A 14 -17.37 1.11 -15.50
N SER A 15 -16.18 0.99 -16.07
CA SER A 15 -15.94 0.02 -17.15
C SER A 15 -14.51 -0.54 -17.03
N GLY A 16 -14.34 -1.66 -16.31
CA GLY A 16 -13.06 -2.39 -16.32
C GLY A 16 -12.74 -3.31 -15.13
N PHE A 17 -13.32 -3.10 -13.95
CA PHE A 17 -12.92 -3.82 -12.73
C PHE A 17 -13.70 -5.11 -12.49
N GLY A 18 -13.31 -6.19 -13.16
CA GLY A 18 -13.88 -7.53 -12.97
C GLY A 18 -13.25 -8.32 -11.82
N GLY A 19 -13.85 -8.25 -10.62
CA GLY A 19 -13.64 -9.26 -9.56
C GLY A 19 -13.60 -8.73 -8.12
N GLY A 20 -14.76 -8.46 -7.52
CA GLY A 20 -14.91 -8.20 -6.08
C GLY A 20 -15.78 -9.25 -5.40
N VAL A 21 -15.51 -9.55 -4.12
CA VAL A 21 -16.45 -10.24 -3.22
C VAL A 21 -17.66 -9.31 -3.05
N LYS A 22 -18.86 -9.80 -3.35
CA LYS A 22 -20.09 -9.00 -3.56
C LYS A 22 -20.51 -8.07 -2.40
N ASP A 23 -19.93 -8.20 -1.20
CA ASP A 23 -20.33 -7.45 0.00
C ASP A 23 -19.20 -6.67 0.69
N SER A 24 -17.95 -6.76 0.20
CA SER A 24 -16.86 -5.89 0.65
C SER A 24 -16.69 -4.79 -0.39
N GLY A 25 -16.71 -3.52 0.02
CA GLY A 25 -16.40 -2.39 -0.87
C GLY A 25 -14.93 -2.37 -1.31
N TRP A 26 -14.31 -3.52 -1.55
CA TRP A 26 -12.90 -3.69 -1.89
C TRP A 26 -12.81 -4.42 -3.23
N ASN A 27 -12.12 -3.81 -4.19
CA ASN A 27 -11.82 -4.40 -5.49
C ASN A 27 -10.35 -4.15 -5.81
N GLU A 28 -9.59 -5.19 -6.09
CA GLU A 28 -8.15 -5.10 -6.37
C GLU A 28 -7.84 -5.59 -7.78
N ALA A 29 -6.92 -4.91 -8.46
CA ALA A 29 -6.39 -5.32 -9.75
C ALA A 29 -5.77 -6.73 -9.64
N SER A 30 -6.36 -7.69 -10.35
CA SER A 30 -5.92 -9.08 -10.28
C SER A 30 -4.88 -9.39 -11.34
N GLY A 31 -3.66 -9.71 -10.92
CA GLY A 31 -2.59 -10.22 -11.80
C GLY A 31 -2.90 -11.56 -12.50
N ARG A 32 -4.10 -12.14 -12.30
CA ARG A 32 -4.61 -13.27 -13.09
C ARG A 32 -5.13 -12.80 -14.46
N TYR A 33 -5.66 -11.58 -14.51
CA TYR A 33 -6.30 -11.00 -15.69
C TYR A 33 -5.44 -9.90 -16.31
N VAL A 34 -4.76 -9.12 -15.48
CA VAL A 34 -3.92 -7.98 -15.89
C VAL A 34 -2.45 -8.36 -15.87
N GLU A 35 -1.68 -7.79 -16.79
CA GLU A 35 -0.22 -7.87 -16.79
C GLU A 35 0.34 -6.88 -15.77
N LEU A 36 1.19 -7.38 -14.87
CA LEU A 36 1.78 -6.57 -13.82
C LEU A 36 2.98 -5.80 -14.39
N GLN A 37 2.95 -4.48 -14.23
CA GLN A 37 3.99 -3.58 -14.72
C GLN A 37 5.26 -3.69 -13.85
N ASP A 38 6.39 -3.21 -14.38
CA ASP A 38 7.66 -3.05 -13.64
C ASP A 38 7.58 -1.85 -12.68
N GLU A 39 6.63 -1.91 -11.74
CA GLU A 39 6.39 -0.87 -10.74
C GLU A 39 6.52 -1.48 -9.35
N PHE A 40 7.64 -1.21 -8.70
CA PHE A 40 7.95 -1.72 -7.37
C PHE A 40 8.12 -0.59 -6.35
N TYR A 41 7.67 -0.84 -5.12
CA TYR A 41 8.04 -0.01 -3.99
C TYR A 41 9.54 -0.11 -3.73
N VAL A 42 10.23 1.02 -3.79
CA VAL A 42 11.63 1.17 -3.41
C VAL A 42 11.71 2.07 -2.18
N PRO A 43 12.14 1.56 -1.02
CA PRO A 43 12.30 2.38 0.18
C PRO A 43 13.28 3.54 -0.08
N THR A 44 12.92 4.75 0.34
CA THR A 44 13.84 5.89 0.31
C THR A 44 14.94 5.77 1.36
N THR A 45 14.68 4.99 2.42
CA THR A 45 15.63 4.74 3.50
C THR A 45 15.40 3.32 4.00
N TRP A 46 16.44 2.51 3.94
CA TRP A 46 16.48 1.19 4.55
C TRP A 46 16.61 1.34 6.06
N ARG A 47 15.79 0.61 6.80
CA ARG A 47 15.75 0.68 8.27
C ARG A 47 16.35 -0.59 8.87
N ALA A 48 17.11 -0.43 9.94
CA ALA A 48 17.64 -1.57 10.69
C ALA A 48 16.49 -2.31 11.43
N GLN A 49 16.70 -3.58 11.76
CA GLN A 49 15.75 -4.37 12.54
C GLN A 49 15.73 -3.87 14.00
N SER A 50 14.54 -3.71 14.58
CA SER A 50 14.43 -3.35 16.00
C SER A 50 14.85 -4.52 16.90
N ALA A 51 15.65 -4.21 17.92
CA ALA A 51 16.08 -5.17 18.94
C ALA A 51 14.98 -5.49 19.97
N SER A 52 14.05 -4.55 20.20
CA SER A 52 12.99 -4.67 21.21
C SER A 52 11.64 -5.09 20.63
N ASN A 53 11.39 -4.83 19.34
CA ASN A 53 10.17 -5.22 18.65
C ASN A 53 10.50 -6.09 17.42
N LYS A 54 10.15 -7.37 17.49
CA LYS A 54 10.40 -8.33 16.40
C LYS A 54 9.68 -7.99 15.09
N GLN A 55 8.59 -7.22 15.16
CA GLN A 55 7.82 -6.78 14.00
C GLN A 55 8.15 -5.34 13.58
N GLY A 56 9.04 -4.66 14.33
CA GLY A 56 9.34 -3.24 14.15
C GLY A 56 10.71 -2.98 13.52
N SER A 57 10.84 -1.81 12.92
CA SER A 57 12.13 -1.27 12.47
C SER A 57 12.72 -0.32 13.51
N ALA A 58 14.04 -0.26 13.58
CA ALA A 58 14.78 0.80 14.25
C ALA A 58 15.04 1.98 13.28
N GLY A 59 16.09 2.77 13.55
CA GLY A 59 16.54 3.86 12.69
C GLY A 59 17.12 3.39 11.35
N PRO A 60 17.63 4.34 10.55
CA PRO A 60 18.28 4.04 9.28
C PRO A 60 19.41 3.01 9.44
N LEU A 61 19.54 2.12 8.45
CA LEU A 61 20.71 1.25 8.31
C LEU A 61 21.94 2.08 7.95
N ASP A 62 23.13 1.71 8.43
CA ASP A 62 24.36 2.45 8.13
C ASP A 62 24.74 2.34 6.64
N ASP A 63 24.70 1.14 6.07
CA ASP A 63 25.04 0.90 4.66
C ASP A 63 23.79 0.88 3.76
N GLN A 64 23.31 2.07 3.44
CA GLN A 64 22.15 2.27 2.54
C GLN A 64 22.43 1.82 1.10
N ALA A 65 23.65 2.03 0.62
CA ALA A 65 24.01 1.80 -0.77
C ALA A 65 24.00 0.30 -1.10
N THR A 66 24.66 -0.51 -0.27
CA THR A 66 24.69 -1.96 -0.46
C THR A 66 23.28 -2.57 -0.36
N ALA A 67 22.44 -2.06 0.56
CA ALA A 67 21.06 -2.52 0.68
C ALA A 67 20.21 -2.18 -0.56
N ALA A 68 20.36 -0.96 -1.08
CA ALA A 68 19.66 -0.52 -2.29
C ALA A 68 20.11 -1.31 -3.53
N ASP A 69 21.41 -1.53 -3.69
CA ASP A 69 21.96 -2.30 -4.81
C ASP A 69 21.52 -3.77 -4.77
N ALA A 70 21.57 -4.41 -3.60
CA ALA A 70 21.10 -5.79 -3.42
C ALA A 70 19.61 -5.91 -3.77
N TYR A 71 18.80 -4.93 -3.36
CA TYR A 71 17.38 -4.92 -3.67
C TYR A 71 17.11 -4.72 -5.16
N ARG A 72 17.77 -3.75 -5.81
CA ARG A 72 17.62 -3.49 -7.25
C ARG A 72 17.99 -4.72 -8.07
N GLN A 73 19.10 -5.39 -7.76
CA GLN A 73 19.50 -6.62 -8.43
C GLN A 73 18.45 -7.73 -8.28
N GLY A 74 17.84 -7.86 -7.10
CA GLY A 74 16.74 -8.79 -6.87
C GLY A 74 15.49 -8.47 -7.70
N LEU A 75 15.11 -7.20 -7.78
CA LEU A 75 13.97 -6.76 -8.61
C LEU A 75 14.22 -7.06 -10.09
N GLU A 76 15.39 -6.71 -10.61
CA GLU A 76 15.77 -6.98 -12.01
C GLU A 76 15.71 -8.48 -12.34
N ALA A 77 16.27 -9.32 -11.46
CA ALA A 77 16.27 -10.77 -11.66
C ALA A 77 14.86 -11.37 -11.62
N THR A 78 14.03 -10.95 -10.65
CA THR A 78 12.66 -11.46 -10.51
C THR A 78 11.76 -11.02 -11.67
N TYR A 79 11.90 -9.78 -12.14
CA TYR A 79 11.14 -9.28 -13.27
C TYR A 79 11.58 -9.90 -14.60
N ALA A 80 12.88 -10.10 -14.82
CA ALA A 80 13.39 -10.82 -15.98
C ALA A 80 12.86 -12.27 -16.02
N ALA A 81 12.85 -12.96 -14.87
CA ALA A 81 12.27 -14.30 -14.76
C ALA A 81 10.76 -14.30 -15.05
N TYR A 82 10.02 -13.30 -14.56
CA TYR A 82 8.60 -13.14 -14.88
C TYR A 82 8.36 -13.02 -16.40
N GLN A 83 9.12 -12.16 -17.08
CA GLN A 83 9.04 -11.97 -18.53
C GLN A 83 9.37 -13.25 -19.29
N GLN A 84 10.42 -13.97 -18.89
CA GLN A 84 10.74 -15.25 -19.51
C GLN A 84 9.63 -16.29 -19.34
N LEU A 85 9.01 -16.40 -18.16
CA LEU A 85 7.86 -17.29 -17.94
C LEU A 85 6.68 -16.90 -18.83
N ARG A 86 6.44 -15.60 -19.03
CA ARG A 86 5.42 -15.08 -19.93
C ARG A 86 5.68 -15.47 -21.38
N GLU A 87 6.91 -15.30 -21.86
CA GLU A 87 7.34 -15.67 -23.22
C GLU A 87 7.20 -17.17 -23.49
N LEU A 88 7.45 -18.01 -22.49
CA LEU A 88 7.25 -19.46 -22.56
C LEU A 88 5.77 -19.89 -22.57
N GLY A 89 4.84 -18.95 -22.42
CA GLY A 89 3.40 -19.24 -22.42
C GLY A 89 2.85 -19.77 -21.09
N VAL A 90 3.58 -19.60 -19.98
CA VAL A 90 3.09 -19.97 -18.64
C VAL A 90 1.83 -19.16 -18.30
N ALA A 91 0.86 -19.81 -17.68
CA ALA A 91 -0.39 -19.17 -17.25
C ALA A 91 -0.08 -17.94 -16.38
N LYS A 92 -0.77 -16.82 -16.60
CA LYS A 92 -0.51 -15.52 -15.91
C LYS A 92 -0.44 -15.67 -14.38
N GLU A 93 -1.34 -16.47 -13.81
CA GLU A 93 -1.41 -16.70 -12.37
C GLU A 93 -0.22 -17.49 -11.79
N GLN A 94 0.44 -18.30 -12.61
CA GLN A 94 1.67 -19.02 -12.26
C GLN A 94 2.92 -18.19 -12.55
N ALA A 95 2.94 -17.45 -13.66
CA ALA A 95 4.08 -16.60 -14.02
C ALA A 95 4.37 -15.55 -12.93
N ARG A 96 3.33 -14.94 -12.37
CA ARG A 96 3.47 -13.91 -11.33
C ARG A 96 4.00 -14.41 -9.98
N VAL A 97 4.09 -15.72 -9.74
CA VAL A 97 4.52 -16.28 -8.44
C VAL A 97 5.97 -15.88 -8.10
N VAL A 98 6.78 -15.54 -9.11
CA VAL A 98 8.15 -15.06 -8.94
C VAL A 98 8.24 -13.60 -8.50
N LEU A 99 7.17 -12.81 -8.67
CA LEU A 99 7.19 -11.37 -8.38
C LEU A 99 7.16 -11.13 -6.86
N PRO A 100 7.95 -10.16 -6.36
CA PRO A 100 8.01 -9.84 -4.95
C PRO A 100 6.75 -9.12 -4.47
N GLN A 101 6.54 -9.14 -3.14
CA GLN A 101 5.44 -8.43 -2.47
C GLN A 101 5.52 -6.90 -2.58
N SER A 102 6.66 -6.37 -3.02
CA SER A 102 6.85 -4.95 -3.24
C SER A 102 6.27 -4.45 -4.55
N ILE A 103 5.71 -5.31 -5.39
CA ILE A 103 5.03 -4.87 -6.62
C ILE A 103 3.81 -4.03 -6.29
N TYR A 104 3.66 -2.91 -6.99
CA TYR A 104 2.48 -2.07 -6.84
C TYR A 104 1.25 -2.76 -7.41
N THR A 105 0.15 -2.58 -6.68
CA THR A 105 -1.20 -3.00 -7.06
C THR A 105 -2.12 -1.82 -6.83
N GLN A 106 -3.23 -1.81 -7.56
CA GLN A 106 -4.26 -0.79 -7.43
C GLN A 106 -5.52 -1.45 -6.88
N TRP A 107 -6.17 -0.78 -5.93
CA TRP A 107 -7.48 -1.20 -5.45
C TRP A 107 -8.41 0.01 -5.34
N ILE A 108 -9.69 -0.25 -5.52
CA ILE A 108 -10.78 0.65 -5.20
C ILE A 108 -11.33 0.23 -3.84
N TRP A 109 -11.45 1.20 -2.94
CA TRP A 109 -12.03 0.99 -1.63
C TRP A 109 -13.18 1.96 -1.34
N THR A 110 -14.37 1.39 -1.20
CA THR A 110 -15.60 2.03 -0.76
C THR A 110 -15.91 1.63 0.69
N GLY A 111 -16.21 2.62 1.52
CA GLY A 111 -16.53 2.43 2.92
C GLY A 111 -17.31 3.60 3.51
N SER A 112 -17.89 3.41 4.69
CA SER A 112 -18.51 4.52 5.42
C SER A 112 -17.43 5.46 5.98
N LEU A 113 -17.78 6.72 6.22
CA LEU A 113 -16.88 7.68 6.87
C LEU A 113 -16.37 7.15 8.22
N GLN A 114 -17.22 6.48 8.99
CA GLN A 114 -16.84 5.84 10.26
C GLN A 114 -15.74 4.78 10.06
N ALA A 115 -15.84 3.97 9.00
CA ALA A 115 -14.83 2.96 8.69
C ALA A 115 -13.48 3.62 8.37
N PHE A 116 -13.47 4.67 7.54
CA PHE A 116 -12.23 5.38 7.21
C PHE A 116 -11.63 6.11 8.41
N LEU A 117 -12.44 6.73 9.27
CA LEU A 117 -11.96 7.32 10.53
C LEU A 117 -11.31 6.27 11.45
N HIS A 118 -11.86 5.05 11.49
CA HIS A 118 -11.24 3.94 12.25
C HIS A 118 -9.93 3.46 11.61
N VAL A 119 -9.85 3.47 10.29
CA VAL A 119 -8.63 3.11 9.56
C VAL A 119 -7.53 4.12 9.84
N VAL A 120 -7.83 5.42 9.80
CA VAL A 120 -6.90 6.47 10.21
C VAL A 120 -6.39 6.18 11.62
N ASP A 121 -7.26 5.93 12.59
CA ASP A 121 -6.88 5.61 13.97
C ASP A 121 -5.91 4.44 14.11
N LEU A 122 -6.06 3.40 13.28
CA LEU A 122 -5.21 2.22 13.32
C LEU A 122 -3.91 2.42 12.56
N ARG A 123 -3.96 3.11 11.41
CA ARG A 123 -2.85 3.21 10.48
C ARG A 123 -1.92 4.38 10.79
N THR A 124 -2.35 5.39 11.54
CA THR A 124 -1.47 6.49 11.99
C THR A 124 -0.83 6.27 13.36
N LYS A 125 -0.90 5.05 13.92
CA LYS A 125 -0.24 4.76 15.20
C LYS A 125 1.28 4.63 15.02
N PRO A 126 2.09 5.00 16.04
CA PRO A 126 3.55 4.93 15.94
C PRO A 126 4.12 3.52 15.71
N ASP A 127 3.39 2.49 16.14
CA ASP A 127 3.76 1.07 16.01
C ASP A 127 3.30 0.45 14.67
N ALA A 128 2.46 1.15 13.91
CA ALA A 128 2.10 0.72 12.56
C ALA A 128 3.31 0.84 11.63
N GLN A 129 3.35 0.02 10.58
CA GLN A 129 4.41 0.10 9.59
C GLN A 129 4.43 1.48 8.90
N TRP A 130 5.60 2.10 8.75
CA TRP A 130 5.74 3.45 8.18
C TRP A 130 4.98 3.64 6.86
N GLU A 131 5.07 2.67 5.94
CA GLU A 131 4.37 2.70 4.65
C GLU A 131 2.85 2.83 4.84
N THR A 132 2.24 2.03 5.74
CA THR A 132 0.80 2.12 6.00
C THR A 132 0.41 3.41 6.72
N GLN A 133 1.33 3.99 7.51
CA GLN A 133 1.12 5.31 8.11
C GLN A 133 0.99 6.40 7.05
N GLN A 134 1.80 6.37 5.99
CA GLN A 134 1.70 7.38 4.92
C GLN A 134 0.34 7.32 4.22
N TYR A 135 -0.17 6.13 3.92
CA TYR A 135 -1.54 5.97 3.41
C TYR A 135 -2.59 6.47 4.40
N GLY A 136 -2.44 6.14 5.70
CA GLY A 136 -3.35 6.61 6.74
C GLY A 136 -3.39 8.14 6.87
N ILE A 137 -2.24 8.81 6.71
CA ILE A 137 -2.15 10.28 6.71
C ILE A 137 -2.86 10.85 5.49
N ALA A 138 -2.62 10.30 4.30
CA ALA A 138 -3.28 10.80 3.08
C ALA A 138 -4.80 10.63 3.13
N VAL A 139 -5.30 9.50 3.67
CA VAL A 139 -6.74 9.29 3.92
C VAL A 139 -7.27 10.33 4.91
N ARG A 140 -6.53 10.60 6.00
CA ARG A 140 -6.91 11.63 6.98
C ARG A 140 -7.01 13.01 6.34
N ASP A 141 -6.06 13.38 5.49
CA ASP A 141 -6.02 14.69 4.85
C ASP A 141 -7.23 14.90 3.92
N ILE A 142 -7.65 13.86 3.20
CA ILE A 142 -8.86 13.88 2.37
C ILE A 142 -10.13 14.00 3.24
N ILE A 143 -10.18 13.27 4.36
CA ILE A 143 -11.29 13.43 5.33
C ILE A 143 -11.29 14.84 5.91
N ALA A 144 -10.13 15.43 6.20
CA ALA A 144 -10.01 16.78 6.73
C ALA A 144 -10.51 17.82 5.72
N GLU A 145 -10.27 17.60 4.42
CA GLU A 145 -10.75 18.46 3.34
C GLU A 145 -12.28 18.42 3.20
N HIS A 146 -12.89 17.22 3.17
CA HIS A 146 -14.32 17.08 2.88
C HIS A 146 -15.23 17.02 4.12
N PHE A 147 -14.74 16.52 5.25
CA PHE A 147 -15.51 16.29 6.48
C PHE A 147 -14.79 16.81 7.75
N PRO A 148 -14.34 18.08 7.78
CA PRO A 148 -13.49 18.61 8.85
C PRO A 148 -14.14 18.52 10.24
N VAL A 149 -15.44 18.82 10.34
CA VAL A 149 -16.18 18.78 11.62
C VAL A 149 -16.26 17.35 12.17
N CYS A 150 -16.44 16.35 11.29
CA CYS A 150 -16.50 14.95 11.71
C CYS A 150 -15.14 14.48 12.24
N LEU A 151 -14.05 14.83 11.55
CA LEU A 151 -12.69 14.51 11.99
C LEU A 151 -12.38 15.15 13.35
N GLU A 152 -12.66 16.44 13.50
CA GLU A 152 -12.43 17.17 14.75
C GLU A 152 -13.16 16.52 15.93
N LYS A 153 -14.46 16.20 15.77
CA LYS A 153 -15.23 15.51 16.81
C LYS A 153 -14.74 14.10 17.09
N TRP A 154 -14.29 13.40 16.07
CA TRP A 154 -13.71 12.07 16.22
C TRP A 154 -12.40 12.09 17.01
N GLU A 155 -11.56 13.09 16.81
CA GLU A 155 -10.29 13.23 17.54
C GLU A 155 -10.51 13.68 19.00
N GLN A 156 -11.46 14.60 19.24
CA GLN A 156 -11.85 15.05 20.59
C GLN A 156 -12.31 13.89 21.48
N ARG A 157 -12.93 12.85 20.92
CA ARG A 157 -13.39 11.68 21.71
C ARG A 157 -12.26 10.96 22.46
N LYS A 158 -11.01 11.10 21.98
CA LYS A 158 -9.83 10.44 22.53
C LYS A 158 -9.19 11.25 23.66
N GLN A 159 -9.51 12.53 23.79
CA GLN A 159 -9.02 13.36 24.89
C GLN A 159 -9.79 13.00 26.18
N PRO A 160 -9.12 12.86 27.33
CA PRO A 160 -9.81 12.61 28.59
C PRO A 160 -10.83 13.73 28.82
N ARG A 161 -12.09 13.37 29.09
CA ARG A 161 -13.11 14.35 29.47
C ARG A 161 -12.65 15.02 30.76
N SER A 162 -12.51 16.35 30.73
CA SER A 162 -12.23 17.19 31.89
C SER A 162 -13.32 17.08 32.94
#